data_AF-A0A3D3EYL2-F1
#
_entry.id   AF-A0A3D3EYL2-F1
#
_cell.length_a   1.000
_cell.length_b   1.000
_cell.length_c   1.000
_cell.angle_alpha   90.00
_cell.angle_beta   90.00
_cell.angle_gamma   90.00
#
_symmetry.space_group_name_H-M   'P 1'
#
loop_
_entity.id
_entity.type
_entity.pdbx_description
1 polymer ?
#
loop_
_entity_poly.entity_id
_entity_poly.type
_entity_poly.pdbx_seq_one_letter_code
_entity_poly.pdbx_strand_id
1 'polypeptide(L)'
;DKQPAQFEQLLLGITKISLLTDSWLSSASFQETTKVLTKAAIEGSMDYLEGLKESIILGHRIPVGTGTKTYNNMIKEAVANGDTVAQIISKLAHPDVSEEAEDILDF
;
A
#
# COMPACT_ATOMS: atom_id res chain seq x y z
N ASP A 1 -2.10 10.52 -31.52
CA ASP A 1 -2.78 11.15 -30.38
C ASP A 1 -3.63 10.15 -29.62
N LYS A 2 -3.46 10.07 -28.30
CA LYS A 2 -4.33 9.27 -27.42
C LYS A 2 -5.35 10.21 -26.80
N GLN A 3 -6.64 9.85 -26.85
CA GLN A 3 -7.67 10.61 -26.14
C GLN A 3 -7.53 10.37 -24.62
N PRO A 4 -7.71 11.40 -23.78
CA PRO A 4 -7.63 11.27 -22.34
C PRO A 4 -8.80 10.43 -21.80
N ALA A 5 -8.53 9.63 -20.76
CA ALA A 5 -9.56 8.88 -20.07
C ALA A 5 -10.55 9.83 -19.39
N GLN A 6 -11.84 9.51 -19.48
CA GLN A 6 -12.92 10.21 -18.77
C GLN A 6 -13.27 9.43 -17.50
N PHE A 7 -13.55 10.13 -16.41
CA PHE A 7 -13.91 9.52 -15.12
C PHE A 7 -15.05 10.30 -14.46
N GLU A 8 -15.84 9.61 -13.64
CA GLU A 8 -16.87 10.21 -12.79
C GLU A 8 -16.74 9.66 -11.36
N GLN A 9 -17.15 10.45 -10.37
CA GLN A 9 -17.05 10.06 -8.96
C GLN A 9 -18.24 9.18 -8.56
N LEU A 10 -17.95 7.97 -8.08
CA LEU A 10 -18.97 7.01 -7.64
C LEU A 10 -19.10 7.00 -6.12
N LEU A 11 -20.33 7.17 -5.62
CA LEU A 11 -20.65 7.01 -4.20
C LEU A 11 -21.06 5.57 -3.92
N LEU A 12 -20.28 4.86 -3.10
CA LEU A 12 -20.51 3.47 -2.73
C LEU A 12 -20.68 3.34 -1.22
N GLY A 13 -21.53 2.40 -0.78
CA GLY A 13 -21.67 2.07 0.64
C GLY A 13 -20.41 1.40 1.20
N ILE A 14 -20.24 1.48 2.53
CA ILE A 14 -19.04 0.99 3.22
C ILE A 14 -18.74 -0.50 2.96
N THR A 15 -19.76 -1.33 2.82
CA THR A 15 -19.60 -2.76 2.52
C THR A 15 -19.02 -2.98 1.13
N LYS A 16 -19.45 -2.18 0.15
CA LYS A 16 -19.04 -2.33 -1.24
C LYS A 16 -17.65 -1.76 -1.50
N ILE A 17 -17.32 -0.62 -0.90
CA ILE A 17 -15.97 -0.04 -1.01
C ILE A 17 -14.93 -0.92 -0.30
N SER A 18 -15.28 -1.58 0.80
CA SER A 18 -14.36 -2.46 1.56
C SER A 18 -13.96 -3.74 0.83
N LEU A 19 -14.69 -4.13 -0.23
CA LEU A 19 -14.36 -5.27 -1.10
C LEU A 19 -13.58 -4.85 -2.36
N LEU A 20 -13.42 -3.54 -2.58
CA LEU A 20 -12.76 -2.96 -3.75
C LEU A 20 -11.40 -2.35 -3.38
N THR A 21 -10.79 -2.81 -2.28
CA THR A 21 -9.45 -2.38 -1.88
C THR A 21 -8.40 -3.05 -2.76
N ASP A 22 -7.28 -2.38 -2.97
CA ASP A 22 -6.19 -2.91 -3.81
C ASP A 22 -5.52 -4.15 -3.18
N SER A 23 -5.50 -4.26 -1.85
CA SER A 23 -5.10 -5.48 -1.16
C SER A 23 -6.22 -6.52 -1.17
N TRP A 24 -5.93 -7.67 -1.79
CA TRP A 24 -6.82 -8.83 -1.74
C TRP A 24 -6.80 -9.50 -0.37
N LEU A 25 -5.67 -9.47 0.36
CA LEU A 25 -5.53 -10.10 1.67
C LEU A 25 -6.39 -9.38 2.71
N SER A 26 -6.36 -8.05 2.70
CA SER A 26 -7.20 -7.19 3.53
C SER A 26 -8.68 -7.24 3.15
N SER A 27 -9.01 -7.28 1.85
CA SER A 27 -10.39 -7.49 1.38
C SER A 27 -10.94 -8.85 1.84
N ALA A 28 -10.17 -9.93 1.69
CA ALA A 28 -10.60 -11.29 2.03
C ALA A 28 -10.83 -11.50 3.53
N SER A 29 -10.20 -10.70 4.39
CA SER A 29 -10.36 -10.76 5.84
C SER A 29 -11.66 -10.13 6.35
N PHE A 30 -12.35 -9.33 5.53
CA PHE A 30 -13.59 -8.65 5.93
C PHE A 30 -14.82 -9.55 5.70
N GLN A 31 -15.11 -9.87 4.44
CA GLN A 31 -16.24 -10.72 4.01
C GLN A 31 -15.95 -11.37 2.65
N GLU A 32 -16.82 -12.28 2.19
CA GLU A 32 -16.76 -12.90 0.85
C GLU A 32 -15.41 -13.60 0.52
N THR A 33 -14.72 -14.13 1.53
CA THR A 33 -13.35 -14.67 1.45
C THR A 33 -13.12 -15.59 0.24
N THR A 34 -13.99 -16.57 0.00
CA THR A 34 -13.85 -17.51 -1.15
C THR A 34 -13.85 -16.80 -2.49
N LYS A 35 -14.70 -15.78 -2.67
CA LYS A 35 -14.81 -15.03 -3.92
C LYS A 35 -13.57 -14.15 -4.14
N VAL A 36 -13.10 -13.48 -3.09
CA VAL A 36 -11.90 -12.63 -3.15
C VAL A 36 -10.66 -13.46 -3.49
N LEU A 37 -10.45 -14.59 -2.79
CA LEU A 37 -9.29 -15.46 -3.05
C LEU A 37 -9.35 -16.11 -4.43
N THR A 38 -10.54 -16.52 -4.90
CA THR A 38 -10.69 -17.09 -6.26
C THR A 38 -10.34 -16.06 -7.32
N LYS A 39 -10.82 -14.82 -7.18
CA LYS A 39 -10.53 -13.73 -8.11
C LYS A 39 -9.02 -13.43 -8.14
N ALA A 40 -8.41 -13.26 -6.98
CA ALA A 40 -6.96 -13.01 -6.87
C ALA A 40 -6.12 -14.14 -7.48
N ALA A 41 -6.53 -15.40 -7.28
CA ALA A 41 -5.85 -16.55 -7.87
C ALA A 41 -5.97 -16.60 -9.41
N ILE A 42 -7.13 -16.22 -9.96
CA ILE A 42 -7.34 -16.16 -11.42
C ILE A 42 -6.56 -15.00 -12.05
N GLU A 43 -6.53 -13.84 -11.39
CA GLU A 43 -5.83 -12.65 -11.86
C GLU A 43 -4.32 -12.70 -11.62
N GLY A 44 -3.85 -13.62 -10.77
CA GLY A 44 -2.44 -13.68 -10.35
C GLY A 44 -2.03 -12.46 -9.51
N SER A 45 -2.97 -11.88 -8.77
CA SER A 45 -2.77 -10.63 -8.04
C SER A 45 -1.76 -10.81 -6.90
N MET A 46 -0.79 -9.90 -6.81
CA MET A 46 0.14 -9.82 -5.68
C MET A 46 -0.33 -8.77 -4.68
N ASP A 47 -0.14 -9.04 -3.39
CA ASP A 47 -0.41 -8.08 -2.33
C ASP A 47 0.90 -7.39 -1.94
N TYR A 48 0.89 -6.06 -1.90
CA TYR A 48 2.07 -5.26 -1.57
C TYR A 48 2.21 -5.00 -0.07
N LEU A 49 1.24 -5.40 0.76
CA LEU A 49 1.31 -5.35 2.23
C LEU A 49 1.51 -3.93 2.82
N GLU A 50 1.21 -2.89 2.05
CA GLU A 50 1.33 -1.49 2.44
C GLU A 50 0.20 -1.05 3.38
N GLY A 51 -0.84 -1.88 3.53
CA GLY A 51 -2.02 -1.59 4.32
C GLY A 51 -1.93 -2.05 5.76
N LEU A 52 -2.62 -1.30 6.64
CA LEU A 52 -2.72 -1.61 8.07
C LEU A 52 -3.21 -3.05 8.35
N LYS A 53 -4.21 -3.52 7.62
CA LYS A 53 -4.83 -4.82 7.87
C LYS A 53 -3.92 -5.97 7.46
N GLU A 54 -3.26 -5.88 6.31
CA GLU A 54 -2.33 -6.91 5.87
C GLU A 54 -1.19 -7.08 6.88
N SER A 55 -0.58 -5.97 7.32
CA SER A 55 0.51 -6.02 8.30
C SER A 55 0.05 -6.67 9.62
N ILE A 56 -1.16 -6.37 10.09
CA ILE A 56 -1.71 -7.00 11.31
C ILE A 56 -1.93 -8.50 11.12
N ILE A 57 -2.50 -8.93 9.99
CA ILE A 57 -2.78 -10.34 9.70
C ILE A 57 -1.48 -11.15 9.67
N LEU A 58 -0.42 -10.59 9.10
CA LEU A 58 0.90 -11.23 8.99
C LEU A 58 1.74 -11.09 10.27
N GLY A 59 1.35 -10.22 11.20
CA GLY A 59 2.12 -9.93 12.41
C GLY A 59 3.33 -9.03 12.18
N HIS A 60 3.33 -8.24 11.11
CA HIS A 60 4.35 -7.23 10.82
C HIS A 60 4.04 -5.89 11.50
N ARG A 61 5.03 -4.98 11.58
CA ARG A 61 4.81 -3.63 12.09
C ARG A 61 3.83 -2.88 11.19
N ILE A 62 2.88 -2.19 11.81
CA ILE A 62 1.86 -1.42 11.08
C ILE A 62 2.42 -0.12 10.50
N PRO A 63 1.99 0.33 9.31
CA PRO A 63 2.54 1.51 8.62
C PRO A 63 2.01 2.83 9.20
N VAL A 64 1.79 2.89 10.51
CA VAL A 64 1.30 4.07 11.23
C VAL A 64 2.06 4.26 12.55
N GLY A 65 2.18 5.51 12.99
CA GLY A 65 2.79 5.85 14.27
C GLY A 65 4.27 5.46 14.34
N THR A 66 4.60 4.47 15.18
CA THR A 66 5.99 4.00 15.34
C THR A 66 6.51 3.21 14.15
N GLY A 67 5.63 2.67 13.29
CA GLY A 67 6.04 1.97 12.08
C GLY A 67 6.33 2.88 10.89
N THR A 68 6.06 4.19 10.96
CA THR A 68 6.43 5.15 9.90
C THR A 68 7.79 5.79 10.13
N LYS A 69 8.59 5.31 11.10
CA LYS A 69 9.88 5.92 11.44
C LYS A 69 10.83 5.95 10.24
N THR A 70 10.93 4.86 9.48
CA THR A 70 11.78 4.76 8.30
C THR A 70 11.36 5.78 7.24
N TYR A 71 10.08 5.80 6.85
CA TYR A 71 9.54 6.79 5.92
C TYR A 71 9.75 8.24 6.38
N ASN A 72 9.51 8.51 7.66
CA ASN A 72 9.71 9.84 8.23
C ASN A 72 11.18 10.27 8.24
N ASN A 73 12.11 9.34 8.46
CA ASN A 73 13.55 9.60 8.41
C ASN A 73 14.01 9.86 6.98
N MET A 74 13.57 9.04 6.02
CA MET A 74 13.86 9.24 4.59
C MET A 74 13.35 10.61 4.11
N ILE A 75 12.15 11.02 4.50
CA ILE A 75 11.61 12.34 4.18
C ILE A 75 12.45 13.44 4.82
N LYS A 76 12.85 13.31 6.09
CA LYS A 76 13.71 14.29 6.78
C LYS A 76 15.07 14.45 6.09
N GLU A 77 15.69 13.35 5.67
CA GLU A 77 16.96 13.37 4.94
C GLU A 77 16.79 14.02 3.57
N ALA A 78 15.74 13.69 2.82
CA ALA A 78 15.48 14.31 1.54
C ALA A 78 15.23 15.82 1.65
N VAL A 79 14.49 16.25 2.68
CA VAL A 79 14.28 17.68 2.98
C VAL A 79 15.59 18.35 3.39
N ALA A 80 16.44 17.69 4.19
CA ALA A 80 17.76 18.21 4.58
C ALA A 80 18.70 18.37 3.37
N ASN A 81 18.58 17.49 2.38
CA ASN A 81 19.32 17.55 1.11
C ASN A 81 18.80 18.63 0.15
N GLY A 82 17.70 19.32 0.50
CA GLY A 82 17.10 20.37 -0.31
C GLY A 82 16.26 19.86 -1.50
N ASP A 83 15.87 18.58 -1.48
CA ASP A 83 15.01 18.01 -2.52
C ASP A 83 13.64 18.71 -2.52
N THR A 84 13.14 19.05 -3.70
CA THR A 84 11.79 19.60 -3.86
C THR A 84 10.73 18.53 -3.57
N VAL A 85 9.55 18.94 -3.15
CA VAL A 85 8.43 18.02 -2.84
C VAL A 85 8.12 17.08 -4.03
N ALA A 86 8.26 17.56 -5.26
CA ALA A 86 8.09 16.72 -6.45
C ALA A 86 9.16 15.61 -6.56
N GLN A 87 10.42 15.90 -6.22
CA GLN A 87 11.51 14.93 -6.21
C GLN A 87 11.35 13.91 -5.07
N ILE A 88 10.89 14.36 -3.90
CA ILE A 88 10.61 13.49 -2.75
C ILE A 88 9.49 12.51 -3.10
N ILE A 89 8.38 12.99 -3.65
CA ILE A 89 7.25 12.14 -4.06
C ILE A 89 7.70 11.13 -5.12
N SER A 90 8.50 11.55 -6.10
CA SER A 90 9.01 10.64 -7.14
C SER A 90 9.95 9.56 -6.58
N LYS A 91 10.77 9.87 -5.57
CA LYS A 91 11.64 8.89 -4.89
C LYS A 91 10.85 7.94 -3.99
N LEU A 92 9.79 8.42 -3.34
CA LEU A 92 8.99 7.62 -2.42
C LEU A 92 7.98 6.71 -3.15
N ALA A 93 7.41 7.18 -4.27
CA ALA A 93 6.42 6.43 -5.05
C ALA A 93 7.03 5.31 -5.91
N HIS A 94 8.34 5.31 -6.10
CA HIS A 94 9.10 4.28 -6.79
C HIS A 94 10.34 3.91 -5.96
N PRO A 95 10.16 3.16 -4.86
CA PRO A 95 11.31 2.70 -4.09
C PRO A 95 12.06 1.65 -4.90
N ASP A 96 13.24 2.01 -5.42
CA ASP A 96 14.21 1.07 -6.02
C ASP A 96 14.91 0.20 -4.96
N VAL A 97 14.60 0.41 -3.68
CA VAL A 97 15.18 -0.32 -2.56
C VAL A 97 14.34 -1.57 -2.35
N SER A 98 14.88 -2.73 -2.73
CA SER A 98 14.42 -3.99 -2.16
C SER A 98 14.58 -3.86 -0.64
N GLU A 99 13.48 -3.81 0.11
CA GLU A 99 13.51 -3.81 1.57
C GLU A 99 14.44 -4.96 2.01
N GLU A 100 15.63 -4.61 2.50
CA GLU A 100 16.58 -5.58 3.00
C GLU A 100 15.93 -6.26 4.21
N ALA A 101 15.89 -7.58 4.22
CA ALA A 101 15.21 -8.39 5.23
C ALA A 101 15.67 -8.11 6.68
N GLU A 102 16.74 -7.35 6.88
CA GLU A 102 17.23 -6.90 8.18
C GLU A 102 16.29 -5.90 8.87
N ASP A 103 15.63 -4.99 8.13
CA ASP A 103 14.71 -4.01 8.73
C ASP A 103 13.37 -4.64 9.18
N ILE A 104 13.06 -5.84 8.69
CA ILE A 104 11.85 -6.61 9.06
C ILE A 104 11.99 -7.20 10.48
N LEU A 105 13.22 -7.34 10.99
CA LEU A 105 13.52 -8.03 12.25
C LEU A 105 13.86 -7.09 13.42
N ASP A 106 13.87 -5.77 13.23
CA ASP A 106 14.16 -4.83 14.33
C ASP A 106 12.90 -4.59 15.18
N PHE A 107 12.67 -5.54 16.09
CA PHE A 107 11.58 -5.54 17.09
C PHE A 107 11.62 -4.34 18.04
#